data_AF-A0A7C4PGF7-F1
#
_entry.id   AF-A0A7C4PGF7-F1
#
_cell.length_a   1.000
_cell.length_b   1.000
_cell.length_c   1.000
_cell.angle_alpha   90.00
_cell.angle_beta   90.00
_cell.angle_gamma   90.00
#
_symmetry.space_group_name_H-M   'P 1'
#
loop_
_entity.id
_entity.type
_entity.pdbx_description
1 polymer ?
#
loop_
_entity_poly.entity_id
_entity_poly.type
_entity_poly.pdbx_seq_one_letter_code
_entity_poly.pdbx_strand_id
1 'polypeptide(L)'
;MKVNLKSQNWAEYVDSFVAGKLPVFILGWFPDFVDPETWLSPFASCEQSPGNGVNYCNPEMDKLLLAAASTTDHDKRAELYKQIGELYAEEVPTIPLFWEPEFIINRPGVEGIKIGAPFEFNYNILSFGPDAKPASGSTDTIIIGSTDEVNSLDAADAYATHDWEIIKNTGITLMSYVPGTADLVPGAAAEPPTISEDGKTYTFKLRSDLKFADGTPVTSKDYLRAWERLNKLDGQVKGLITGYVANVTAPDDLTVVYELKAPFAFFPALAATAPFNPVPPDFPDDKIVQFPETLNGIGPYRMVSHKVGEQMVLEANPYYTGADKPKIKTVIIKYFADPTTMANAVENGTIDIAWRTVGPVEAVRLQSVQGLTVTTINAPALRYLVFNHTYMVGGGQ
;
A
#
# COMPACT_ATOMS: atom_id res chain seq x y z
N MET A 1 -8.80 36.47 -5.06
CA MET A 1 -9.53 35.29 -4.56
C MET A 1 -9.51 35.33 -3.05
N LYS A 2 -10.65 35.12 -2.36
CA LYS A 2 -10.70 35.01 -0.89
C LYS A 2 -10.89 33.54 -0.56
N VAL A 3 -9.90 32.94 0.11
CA VAL A 3 -9.91 31.52 0.50
C VAL A 3 -10.40 31.41 1.94
N ASN A 4 -11.30 30.46 2.22
CA ASN A 4 -11.72 30.11 3.57
C ASN A 4 -11.30 28.66 3.84
N LEU A 5 -10.30 28.46 4.69
CA LEU A 5 -9.77 27.14 5.02
C LEU A 5 -10.71 26.43 5.99
N LYS A 6 -11.02 25.18 5.67
CA LYS A 6 -11.77 24.27 6.53
C LYS A 6 -10.94 23.00 6.72
N SER A 7 -10.92 22.49 7.94
CA SER A 7 -10.25 21.24 8.30
C SER A 7 -11.30 20.23 8.75
N GLN A 8 -11.07 18.97 8.43
CA GLN A 8 -11.90 17.81 8.82
C GLN A 8 -10.95 16.68 9.26
N ASN A 9 -11.45 15.72 10.04
CA ASN A 9 -10.72 14.46 10.25
C ASN A 9 -10.68 13.66 8.94
N TRP A 10 -9.75 12.72 8.79
CA TRP A 10 -9.54 12.02 7.52
C TRP A 10 -10.78 11.28 7.01
N ALA A 11 -11.48 10.54 7.86
CA ALA A 11 -12.70 9.81 7.45
C ALA A 11 -13.78 10.77 6.93
N GLU A 12 -14.07 11.85 7.66
CA GLU A 12 -15.02 12.88 7.22
C GLU A 12 -14.55 13.61 5.94
N TYR A 13 -13.23 13.80 5.79
CA TYR A 13 -12.63 14.42 4.61
C TYR A 13 -12.84 13.56 3.36
N VAL A 14 -12.58 12.25 3.48
CA VAL A 14 -12.85 11.24 2.43
C VAL A 14 -14.32 11.25 2.04
N ASP A 15 -15.22 11.10 3.02
CA ASP A 15 -16.67 11.14 2.77
C ASP A 15 -17.11 12.43 2.07
N SER A 16 -16.46 13.56 2.40
CA SER A 16 -16.80 14.88 1.84
C SER A 16 -16.36 15.02 0.38
N PHE A 17 -15.15 14.59 0.01
CA PHE A 17 -14.70 14.69 -1.38
C PHE A 17 -15.34 13.62 -2.28
N VAL A 18 -15.55 12.40 -1.77
CA VAL A 18 -16.25 11.32 -2.52
C VAL A 18 -17.68 11.74 -2.83
N ALA A 19 -18.37 12.36 -1.87
CA ALA A 19 -19.70 12.91 -2.08
C ALA A 19 -19.73 14.19 -2.95
N GLY A 20 -18.58 14.62 -3.48
CA GLY A 20 -18.45 15.80 -4.32
C GLY A 20 -18.82 17.10 -3.61
N LYS A 21 -18.62 17.22 -2.29
CA LYS A 21 -19.01 18.41 -1.51
C LYS A 21 -17.93 19.49 -1.48
N LEU A 22 -16.70 19.16 -1.88
CA LEU A 22 -15.54 20.05 -1.82
C LEU A 22 -15.26 20.62 -3.23
N PRO A 23 -15.34 21.94 -3.43
CA PRO A 23 -15.06 22.54 -4.73
C PRO A 23 -13.58 22.51 -5.10
N VAL A 24 -12.72 22.76 -4.10
CA VAL A 24 -11.25 22.71 -4.20
C VAL A 24 -10.72 22.20 -2.87
N PHE A 25 -9.77 21.26 -2.92
CA PHE A 25 -9.21 20.63 -1.72
C PHE A 25 -7.78 20.13 -1.96
N ILE A 26 -7.06 19.78 -0.90
CA ILE A 26 -5.69 19.25 -0.99
C ILE A 26 -5.75 17.74 -0.74
N LEU A 27 -5.19 16.96 -1.65
CA LEU A 27 -5.12 15.51 -1.51
C LEU A 27 -3.68 15.05 -1.55
N GLY A 28 -3.35 14.08 -0.70
CA GLY A 28 -2.11 13.33 -0.78
C GLY A 28 -2.35 11.98 -1.45
N TRP A 29 -1.46 11.60 -2.35
CA TRP A 29 -1.48 10.25 -2.94
C TRP A 29 -0.13 9.57 -2.77
N PHE A 30 -0.18 8.29 -2.42
CA PHE A 30 0.97 7.38 -2.42
C PHE A 30 0.78 6.40 -3.57
N PRO A 31 1.85 5.92 -4.23
CA PRO A 31 1.69 4.97 -5.32
C PRO A 31 1.18 3.63 -4.78
N ASP A 32 0.04 3.16 -5.29
CA ASP A 32 -0.49 1.84 -4.93
C ASP A 32 0.45 0.73 -5.43
N PHE A 33 1.01 0.94 -6.62
CA PHE A 33 1.95 0.06 -7.30
C PHE A 33 2.94 0.89 -8.13
N VAL A 34 4.04 0.27 -8.56
CA VAL A 34 5.17 0.98 -9.17
C VAL A 34 4.97 1.16 -10.68
N ASP A 35 4.05 2.03 -11.07
CA ASP A 35 3.85 2.45 -12.47
C ASP A 35 3.26 3.86 -12.58
N PRO A 36 3.56 4.68 -13.62
CA PRO A 36 2.93 6.00 -13.78
C PRO A 36 1.41 5.98 -13.81
N GLU A 37 0.77 4.87 -14.21
CA GLU A 37 -0.68 4.74 -14.29
C GLU A 37 -1.40 5.04 -12.96
N THR A 38 -0.82 4.65 -11.81
CA THR A 38 -1.37 4.92 -10.46
C THR A 38 -1.51 6.42 -10.16
N TRP A 39 -0.77 7.29 -10.85
CA TRP A 39 -0.81 8.74 -10.67
C TRP A 39 -1.73 9.45 -11.67
N LEU A 40 -2.33 8.71 -12.59
CA LEU A 40 -3.08 9.25 -13.73
C LEU A 40 -4.54 8.83 -13.68
N SER A 41 -4.85 7.55 -13.88
CA SER A 41 -6.23 7.07 -14.00
C SER A 41 -7.10 7.40 -12.78
N PRO A 42 -6.62 7.31 -11.52
CA PRO A 42 -7.42 7.70 -10.36
C PRO A 42 -7.92 9.15 -10.40
N PHE A 43 -7.23 10.05 -11.11
CA PHE A 43 -7.57 11.47 -11.17
C PHE A 43 -8.12 11.93 -12.52
N ALA A 44 -7.82 11.20 -13.61
CA ALA A 44 -8.10 11.64 -14.97
C ALA A 44 -8.96 10.68 -15.80
N SER A 45 -9.30 9.49 -15.28
CA SER A 45 -10.26 8.61 -15.96
C SER A 45 -11.70 8.92 -15.58
N CYS A 46 -12.63 8.73 -16.52
CA CYS A 46 -14.07 8.89 -16.22
C CYS A 46 -14.56 7.90 -15.15
N GLU A 47 -13.97 6.70 -15.07
CA GLU A 47 -14.37 5.65 -14.12
C GLU A 47 -13.92 5.95 -12.69
N GLN A 48 -12.67 6.39 -12.49
CA GLN A 48 -12.07 6.48 -11.16
C GLN A 48 -12.03 7.89 -10.57
N SER A 49 -12.00 8.94 -11.39
CA SER A 49 -11.92 10.33 -10.91
C SER A 49 -13.06 10.76 -9.97
N PRO A 50 -14.32 10.27 -10.11
CA PRO A 50 -15.39 10.62 -9.17
C PRO A 50 -15.12 10.10 -7.75
N GLY A 51 -14.53 8.91 -7.64
CA GLY A 51 -14.14 8.32 -6.35
C GLY A 51 -13.07 9.13 -5.61
N ASN A 52 -12.30 9.94 -6.33
CA ASN A 52 -11.31 10.85 -5.77
C ASN A 52 -11.80 12.31 -5.70
N GLY A 53 -13.09 12.57 -5.88
CA GLY A 53 -13.69 13.90 -5.79
C GLY A 53 -13.30 14.87 -6.92
N VAL A 54 -12.53 14.41 -7.91
CA VAL A 54 -12.14 15.23 -9.07
C VAL A 54 -13.32 15.40 -10.02
N ASN A 55 -14.09 14.33 -10.24
CA ASN A 55 -15.24 14.28 -11.15
C ASN A 55 -14.92 14.77 -12.57
N TYR A 56 -13.69 14.54 -13.03
CA TYR A 56 -13.24 14.82 -14.40
C TYR A 56 -13.63 13.67 -15.34
N CYS A 57 -14.07 13.98 -16.55
CA CYS A 57 -14.31 12.96 -17.56
C CYS A 57 -14.10 13.51 -18.98
N ASN A 58 -13.15 12.93 -19.70
CA ASN A 58 -12.86 13.23 -21.09
C ASN A 58 -12.58 11.91 -21.86
N PRO A 59 -13.41 11.55 -22.86
CA PRO A 59 -13.24 10.31 -23.61
C PRO A 59 -11.89 10.15 -24.34
N GLU A 60 -11.24 11.25 -24.74
CA GLU A 60 -9.90 11.15 -25.35
C GLU A 60 -8.84 10.86 -24.30
N MET A 61 -8.95 11.43 -23.09
CA MET A 61 -8.09 11.07 -21.96
C MET A 61 -8.21 9.57 -21.63
N ASP A 62 -9.44 9.05 -21.50
CA ASP A 62 -9.66 7.61 -21.25
C ASP A 62 -9.02 6.71 -22.31
N LYS A 63 -9.15 7.09 -23.59
CA LYS A 63 -8.55 6.36 -24.71
C LYS A 63 -7.03 6.36 -24.64
N LEU A 64 -6.42 7.49 -24.31
CA LEU A 64 -4.96 7.60 -24.14
C LEU A 64 -4.48 6.78 -22.94
N LEU A 65 -5.15 6.88 -21.79
CA LEU A 65 -4.85 6.11 -20.58
C LEU A 65 -4.92 4.61 -20.85
N LEU A 66 -6.01 4.14 -21.48
CA LEU A 66 -6.18 2.74 -21.84
C LEU A 66 -5.09 2.27 -22.81
N ALA A 67 -4.77 3.07 -23.83
CA ALA A 67 -3.71 2.73 -24.79
C ALA A 67 -2.34 2.62 -24.11
N ALA A 68 -2.03 3.53 -23.18
CA ALA A 68 -0.77 3.52 -22.43
C ALA A 68 -0.69 2.31 -21.49
N ALA A 69 -1.77 1.99 -20.80
CA ALA A 69 -1.85 0.87 -19.88
C ALA A 69 -1.86 -0.51 -20.60
N SER A 70 -2.31 -0.56 -21.86
CA SER A 70 -2.38 -1.79 -22.66
C SER A 70 -1.05 -2.18 -23.31
N THR A 71 -0.16 -1.23 -23.57
CA THR A 71 1.05 -1.48 -24.37
C THR A 71 2.24 -1.94 -23.53
N THR A 72 2.94 -2.97 -24.02
CA THR A 72 4.23 -3.43 -23.48
C THR A 72 5.43 -2.76 -24.16
N ASP A 73 5.21 -2.08 -25.29
CA ASP A 73 6.23 -1.28 -25.97
C ASP A 73 6.50 0.02 -25.20
N HIS A 74 7.72 0.14 -24.67
CA HIS A 74 8.14 1.26 -23.83
C HIS A 74 8.20 2.60 -24.58
N ASP A 75 8.63 2.62 -25.84
CA ASP A 75 8.76 3.85 -26.62
C ASP A 75 7.37 4.38 -27.00
N LYS A 76 6.49 3.48 -27.44
CA LYS A 76 5.08 3.81 -27.69
C LYS A 76 4.40 4.34 -26.42
N ARG A 77 4.67 3.72 -25.27
CA ARG A 77 4.09 4.14 -23.99
C ARG A 77 4.58 5.51 -23.55
N ALA A 78 5.87 5.80 -23.72
CA ALA A 78 6.44 7.10 -23.41
C ALA A 78 5.77 8.22 -24.22
N GLU A 79 5.52 7.99 -25.52
CA GLU A 79 4.82 8.95 -26.37
C GLU A 79 3.35 9.13 -25.96
N LEU A 80 2.66 8.05 -25.56
CA LEU A 80 1.30 8.14 -25.03
C LEU A 80 1.26 8.94 -23.72
N TYR A 81 2.19 8.72 -22.79
CA TYR A 81 2.27 9.51 -21.56
C TYR A 81 2.61 10.98 -21.81
N LYS A 82 3.36 11.28 -22.86
CA LYS A 82 3.58 12.66 -23.28
C LYS A 82 2.28 13.32 -23.73
N GLN A 83 1.48 12.65 -24.57
CA GLN A 83 0.16 13.14 -25.01
C GLN A 83 -0.81 13.29 -23.82
N ILE A 84 -0.80 12.33 -22.89
CA ILE A 84 -1.56 12.42 -21.63
C ILE A 84 -1.11 13.65 -20.85
N GLY A 85 0.19 13.87 -20.68
CA GLY A 85 0.73 15.02 -19.95
C GLY A 85 0.36 16.36 -20.58
N GLU A 86 0.37 16.45 -21.91
CA GLU A 86 -0.08 17.64 -22.67
C GLU A 86 -1.57 17.90 -22.41
N LEU A 87 -2.44 16.90 -22.55
CA LEU A 87 -3.87 17.03 -22.28
C LEU A 87 -4.18 17.32 -20.81
N TYR A 88 -3.44 16.69 -19.89
CA TYR A 88 -3.58 16.90 -18.44
C TYR A 88 -3.21 18.34 -18.06
N ALA A 89 -2.19 18.92 -18.71
CA ALA A 89 -1.80 20.31 -18.50
C ALA A 89 -2.82 21.31 -19.06
N GLU A 90 -3.50 20.98 -20.16
CA GLU A 90 -4.56 21.81 -20.76
C GLU A 90 -5.85 21.77 -19.92
N GLU A 91 -6.27 20.58 -19.52
CA GLU A 91 -7.57 20.34 -18.89
C GLU A 91 -7.54 20.45 -17.36
N VAL A 92 -6.35 20.32 -16.77
CA VAL A 92 -6.08 20.45 -15.34
C VAL A 92 -7.03 19.60 -14.47
N PRO A 93 -7.04 18.25 -14.59
CA PRO A 93 -7.76 17.39 -13.65
C PRO A 93 -7.36 17.68 -12.20
N THR A 94 -6.04 17.76 -11.95
CA THR A 94 -5.48 18.24 -10.69
C THR A 94 -4.22 19.08 -10.95
N ILE A 95 -3.71 19.79 -9.94
CA ILE A 95 -2.38 20.41 -10.00
C ILE A 95 -1.46 19.69 -9.01
N PRO A 96 -0.42 18.97 -9.49
CA PRO A 96 0.61 18.45 -8.60
C PRO A 96 1.42 19.61 -8.01
N LEU A 97 1.58 19.62 -6.68
CA LEU A 97 2.21 20.71 -5.94
C LEU A 97 3.66 20.40 -5.60
N PHE A 98 3.89 19.36 -4.79
CA PHE A 98 5.22 18.95 -4.36
C PHE A 98 5.20 17.50 -3.89
N TRP A 99 6.36 16.86 -4.00
CA TRP A 99 6.64 15.60 -3.36
C TRP A 99 6.98 15.85 -1.88
N GLU A 100 6.20 15.27 -0.98
CA GLU A 100 6.49 15.28 0.44
C GLU A 100 7.44 14.13 0.76
N PRO A 101 8.64 14.35 1.32
CA PRO A 101 9.55 13.28 1.71
C PRO A 101 9.06 12.57 2.99
N GLU A 102 9.48 11.33 3.16
CA GLU A 102 9.29 10.56 4.39
C GLU A 102 10.63 10.37 5.10
N PHE A 103 10.58 10.10 6.40
CA PHE A 103 11.77 9.94 7.21
C PHE A 103 11.68 8.66 8.05
N ILE A 104 12.77 7.90 8.06
CA ILE A 104 12.97 6.80 8.99
C ILE A 104 14.20 7.10 9.84
N ILE A 105 14.04 6.97 11.15
CA ILE A 105 15.12 7.20 12.11
C ILE A 105 15.37 5.92 12.86
N ASN A 106 16.63 5.52 12.98
CA ASN A 106 16.99 4.31 13.70
C ASN A 106 18.18 4.51 14.63
N ARG A 107 18.18 3.71 15.70
CA ARG A 107 19.27 3.65 16.68
C ARG A 107 20.50 2.93 16.12
N PRO A 108 21.69 3.12 16.73
CA PRO A 108 22.90 2.41 16.34
C PRO A 108 22.71 0.89 16.36
N GLY A 109 23.26 0.23 15.34
CA GLY A 109 23.25 -1.23 15.24
C GLY A 109 21.94 -1.83 14.73
N VAL A 110 20.91 -1.03 14.42
CA VAL A 110 19.77 -1.51 13.62
C VAL A 110 20.20 -1.60 12.16
N GLU A 111 20.01 -2.76 11.56
CA GLU A 111 20.41 -3.09 10.19
C GLU A 111 19.22 -3.59 9.36
N GLY A 112 19.38 -3.64 8.04
CA GLY A 112 18.36 -4.21 7.14
C GLY A 112 17.19 -3.29 6.84
N ILE A 113 17.27 -2.00 7.20
CA ILE A 113 16.24 -1.02 6.86
C ILE A 113 16.25 -0.78 5.36
N LYS A 114 15.18 -1.23 4.69
CA LYS A 114 14.94 -0.98 3.27
C LYS A 114 13.48 -0.59 3.08
N ILE A 115 13.27 0.53 2.39
CA ILE A 115 11.94 1.02 2.02
C ILE A 115 11.82 0.88 0.50
N GLY A 116 10.93 0.00 0.05
CA GLY A 116 10.64 -0.24 -1.36
C GLY A 116 9.92 0.93 -2.02
N ALA A 117 9.84 0.90 -3.35
CA ALA A 117 9.21 1.96 -4.15
C ALA A 117 7.73 2.28 -3.78
N PRO A 118 6.87 1.30 -3.40
CA PRO A 118 5.52 1.57 -2.91
C PRO A 118 5.47 1.64 -1.37
N PHE A 119 6.47 2.24 -0.73
CA PHE A 119 6.58 2.38 0.74
C PHE A 119 6.61 1.07 1.51
N GLU A 120 7.13 0.01 0.88
CA GLU A 120 7.24 -1.29 1.52
C GLU A 120 8.40 -1.32 2.50
N PHE A 121 8.06 -1.27 3.79
CA PHE A 121 9.00 -1.57 4.86
C PHE A 121 8.93 -3.06 5.24
N ASN A 122 9.92 -3.84 4.81
CA ASN A 122 9.98 -5.28 5.08
C ASN A 122 10.68 -5.58 6.41
N TYR A 123 9.95 -6.14 7.38
CA TYR A 123 10.50 -6.40 8.72
C TYR A 123 11.40 -7.63 8.79
N ASN A 124 11.18 -8.61 7.91
CA ASN A 124 11.83 -9.92 7.98
C ASN A 124 13.34 -9.89 7.72
N ILE A 125 13.81 -8.83 7.04
CA ILE A 125 15.22 -8.60 6.77
C ILE A 125 15.91 -7.73 7.84
N LEU A 126 15.17 -7.15 8.78
CA LEU A 126 15.72 -6.39 9.89
C LEU A 126 16.61 -7.28 10.76
N SER A 127 17.70 -6.70 11.26
CA SER A 127 18.60 -7.35 12.21
C SER A 127 19.25 -6.36 13.14
N PHE A 128 19.85 -6.89 14.20
CA PHE A 128 20.74 -6.15 15.06
C PHE A 128 22.19 -6.58 14.79
N GLY A 129 23.07 -5.60 14.60
CA GLY A 129 24.51 -5.81 14.55
C GLY A 129 25.08 -6.20 15.93
N PRO A 130 26.33 -6.68 16.00
CA PRO A 130 26.91 -7.26 17.23
C PRO A 130 26.91 -6.33 18.45
N ASP A 131 27.07 -5.03 18.24
CA ASP A 131 27.16 -4.02 19.31
C ASP A 131 25.83 -3.27 19.54
N ALA A 132 24.75 -3.72 18.91
CA ALA A 132 23.45 -3.10 19.07
C ALA A 132 22.97 -3.17 20.53
N LYS A 133 22.25 -2.13 20.95
CA LYS A 133 21.57 -2.07 22.25
C LYS A 133 20.07 -1.88 22.03
N PRO A 134 19.34 -2.97 21.69
CA PRO A 134 17.91 -2.92 21.43
C PRO A 134 17.15 -2.25 22.58
N ALA A 135 16.12 -1.48 22.25
CA ALA A 135 15.23 -0.83 23.21
C ALA A 135 14.53 -1.85 24.12
N SER A 136 14.27 -3.04 23.60
CA SER A 136 13.72 -4.19 24.33
C SER A 136 14.70 -4.85 25.29
N GLY A 137 16.01 -4.57 25.16
CA GLY A 137 17.09 -5.31 25.83
C GLY A 137 17.39 -6.69 25.22
N SER A 138 16.74 -7.07 24.12
CA SER A 138 16.92 -8.35 23.43
C SER A 138 17.07 -8.17 21.92
N THR A 139 18.00 -8.90 21.29
CA THR A 139 18.14 -8.93 19.83
C THR A 139 17.02 -9.69 19.12
N ASP A 140 16.18 -10.40 19.87
CA ASP A 140 15.02 -11.09 19.33
C ASP A 140 13.79 -10.19 19.20
N THR A 141 13.83 -8.96 19.74
CA THR A 141 12.70 -8.04 19.74
C THR A 141 13.11 -6.65 19.26
N ILE A 142 12.48 -6.18 18.19
CA ILE A 142 12.61 -4.80 17.71
C ILE A 142 11.34 -3.99 18.02
N ILE A 143 11.51 -2.75 18.45
CA ILE A 143 10.41 -1.83 18.71
C ILE A 143 10.39 -0.72 17.67
N ILE A 144 9.34 -0.66 16.86
CA ILE A 144 9.11 0.36 15.83
C ILE A 144 8.05 1.31 16.37
N GLY A 145 8.35 2.61 16.46
CA GLY A 145 7.35 3.63 16.73
C GLY A 145 6.71 4.12 15.43
N SER A 146 5.41 4.35 15.46
CA SER A 146 4.66 4.97 14.35
C SER A 146 3.62 5.95 14.88
N THR A 147 3.37 7.03 14.13
CA THR A 147 2.23 7.94 14.35
C THR A 147 1.05 7.63 13.43
N ASP A 148 1.22 6.72 12.47
CA ASP A 148 0.12 6.23 11.65
C ASP A 148 -0.74 5.25 12.43
N GLU A 149 -2.04 5.26 12.13
CA GLU A 149 -3.02 4.36 12.74
C GLU A 149 -3.42 3.25 11.75
N VAL A 150 -3.74 2.09 12.31
CA VAL A 150 -4.39 1.02 11.55
C VAL A 150 -5.88 1.32 11.47
N ASN A 151 -6.41 1.42 10.26
CA ASN A 151 -7.83 1.61 9.98
C ASN A 151 -8.52 0.26 9.80
N SER A 152 -7.91 -0.68 9.08
CA SER A 152 -8.46 -2.03 8.87
C SER A 152 -7.36 -3.05 8.60
N LEU A 153 -7.49 -4.26 9.13
CA LEU A 153 -6.57 -5.39 8.87
C LEU A 153 -7.24 -6.48 8.02
N ASP A 154 -8.37 -6.16 7.40
CA ASP A 154 -9.01 -7.01 6.41
C ASP A 154 -8.60 -6.55 5.00
N ALA A 155 -7.94 -7.43 4.24
CA ALA A 155 -7.48 -7.10 2.89
C ALA A 155 -8.64 -6.77 1.91
N ALA A 156 -9.88 -7.11 2.25
CA ALA A 156 -11.07 -6.73 1.48
C ALA A 156 -11.56 -5.28 1.76
N ASP A 157 -10.96 -4.59 2.73
CA ASP A 157 -11.36 -3.24 3.16
C ASP A 157 -10.18 -2.28 3.28
N ALA A 158 -9.05 -2.73 3.82
CA ALA A 158 -7.84 -1.96 4.03
C ALA A 158 -7.37 -1.19 2.80
N TYR A 159 -7.24 0.13 2.93
CA TYR A 159 -6.70 1.02 1.90
C TYR A 159 -5.63 1.98 2.42
N ALA A 160 -5.50 2.14 3.74
CA ALA A 160 -4.47 3.00 4.29
C ALA A 160 -3.07 2.36 4.13
N THR A 161 -2.06 3.19 3.90
CA THR A 161 -0.68 2.72 3.69
C THR A 161 -0.15 1.91 4.88
N HIS A 162 -0.50 2.29 6.14
CA HIS A 162 -0.09 1.52 7.32
C HIS A 162 -0.82 0.18 7.44
N ASP A 163 -2.10 0.11 7.04
CA ASP A 163 -2.83 -1.16 6.96
C ASP A 163 -2.12 -2.14 6.01
N TRP A 164 -1.75 -1.64 4.82
CA TRP A 164 -1.05 -2.42 3.81
C TRP A 164 0.35 -2.84 4.26
N GLU A 165 1.05 -2.03 5.05
CA GLU A 165 2.34 -2.41 5.64
C GLU A 165 2.18 -3.63 6.57
N ILE A 166 1.16 -3.63 7.45
CA ILE A 166 0.90 -4.76 8.34
C ILE A 166 0.46 -6.01 7.55
N ILE A 167 -0.48 -5.85 6.61
CA ILE A 167 -0.98 -6.96 5.80
C ILE A 167 0.14 -7.57 4.95
N LYS A 168 1.05 -6.76 4.39
CA LYS A 168 2.19 -7.27 3.60
C LYS A 168 3.30 -7.88 4.46
N ASN A 169 3.46 -7.47 5.73
CA ASN A 169 4.39 -8.14 6.65
C ASN A 169 3.81 -9.42 7.27
N THR A 170 2.49 -9.59 7.26
CA THR A 170 1.80 -10.80 7.75
C THR A 170 1.29 -11.72 6.63
N GLY A 171 1.37 -11.29 5.38
CA GLY A 171 0.93 -11.99 4.19
C GLY A 171 2.01 -12.10 3.10
N ILE A 172 1.65 -12.71 1.97
CA ILE A 172 2.42 -12.70 0.73
C ILE A 172 1.40 -12.60 -0.41
N THR A 173 1.58 -11.60 -1.26
CA THR A 173 0.75 -11.36 -2.45
C THR A 173 1.24 -12.24 -3.61
N LEU A 174 0.51 -12.31 -4.73
CA LEU A 174 0.90 -13.17 -5.85
C LEU A 174 2.28 -12.80 -6.40
N MET A 175 2.52 -11.50 -6.54
CA MET A 175 3.81 -10.90 -6.88
C MET A 175 4.35 -10.13 -5.67
N SER A 176 5.63 -9.81 -5.63
CA SER A 176 6.24 -9.04 -4.54
C SER A 176 7.39 -8.20 -5.08
N TYR A 177 7.81 -7.17 -4.36
CA TYR A 177 9.01 -6.42 -4.70
C TYR A 177 10.22 -6.96 -3.95
N VAL A 178 11.39 -6.95 -4.59
CA VAL A 178 12.65 -7.18 -3.87
C VAL A 178 12.82 -6.02 -2.87
N PRO A 179 13.05 -6.30 -1.57
CA PRO A 179 13.10 -5.27 -0.54
C PRO A 179 14.03 -4.10 -0.89
N GLY A 180 13.48 -2.88 -0.83
CA GLY A 180 14.20 -1.63 -1.13
C GLY A 180 14.34 -1.28 -2.62
N THR A 181 13.65 -1.99 -3.52
CA THR A 181 13.73 -1.78 -4.96
C THR A 181 12.34 -1.61 -5.60
N ALA A 182 12.31 -1.43 -6.92
CA ALA A 182 11.12 -1.53 -7.76
C ALA A 182 11.05 -2.87 -8.52
N ASP A 183 11.97 -3.80 -8.25
CA ASP A 183 12.09 -5.05 -9.00
C ASP A 183 11.00 -6.02 -8.55
N LEU A 184 10.08 -6.32 -9.46
CA LEU A 184 8.97 -7.23 -9.23
C LEU A 184 9.40 -8.69 -9.43
N VAL A 185 9.06 -9.54 -8.47
CA VAL A 185 9.36 -10.98 -8.45
C VAL A 185 8.12 -11.79 -8.03
N PRO A 186 8.05 -13.09 -8.33
CA PRO A 186 6.99 -13.96 -7.78
C PRO A 186 7.03 -13.98 -6.25
N GLY A 187 5.85 -13.84 -5.62
CA GLY A 187 5.68 -13.92 -4.16
C GLY A 187 5.09 -15.27 -3.75
N ALA A 188 3.76 -15.35 -3.69
CA ALA A 188 3.03 -16.59 -3.53
C ALA A 188 2.97 -17.41 -4.83
N ALA A 189 3.12 -16.75 -5.98
CA ALA A 189 3.33 -17.44 -7.25
C ALA A 189 4.71 -18.12 -7.29
N ALA A 190 4.78 -19.29 -7.92
CA ALA A 190 6.03 -20.03 -8.12
C ALA A 190 6.91 -19.44 -9.22
N GLU A 191 6.29 -18.75 -10.18
CA GLU A 191 6.91 -18.12 -11.34
C GLU A 191 6.06 -16.92 -11.81
N PRO A 192 6.59 -16.05 -12.69
CA PRO A 192 5.78 -14.99 -13.29
C PRO A 192 4.55 -15.55 -14.02
N PRO A 193 3.43 -14.80 -14.08
CA PRO A 193 2.20 -15.31 -14.67
C PRO A 193 2.33 -15.58 -16.17
N THR A 194 1.60 -16.57 -16.65
CA THR A 194 1.35 -16.72 -18.09
C THR A 194 0.26 -15.73 -18.51
N ILE A 195 0.51 -14.98 -19.58
CA ILE A 195 -0.38 -13.92 -20.08
C ILE A 195 -0.96 -14.36 -21.44
N SER A 196 -2.26 -14.19 -21.64
CA SER A 196 -2.91 -14.42 -22.95
C SER A 196 -2.44 -13.43 -24.02
N GLU A 197 -2.58 -13.80 -25.30
CA GLU A 197 -2.18 -12.93 -26.42
C GLU A 197 -2.89 -11.58 -26.44
N ASP A 198 -4.13 -11.53 -25.96
CA ASP A 198 -4.92 -10.30 -25.86
C ASP A 198 -4.62 -9.46 -24.60
N GLY A 199 -3.73 -9.94 -23.72
CA GLY A 199 -3.31 -9.24 -22.50
C GLY A 199 -4.38 -9.17 -21.40
N LYS A 200 -5.46 -9.96 -21.49
CA LYS A 200 -6.59 -9.91 -20.56
C LYS A 200 -6.65 -11.05 -19.55
N THR A 201 -5.91 -12.13 -19.75
CA THR A 201 -5.94 -13.28 -18.85
C THR A 201 -4.55 -13.51 -18.28
N TYR A 202 -4.46 -13.51 -16.94
CA TYR A 202 -3.24 -13.77 -16.20
C TYR A 202 -3.41 -15.03 -15.36
N THR A 203 -2.58 -16.03 -15.62
CA THR A 203 -2.60 -17.32 -14.90
C THR A 203 -1.39 -17.40 -13.99
N PHE A 204 -1.63 -17.50 -12.68
CA PHE A 204 -0.59 -17.71 -11.67
C PHE A 204 -0.61 -19.16 -11.20
N LYS A 205 0.58 -19.77 -11.17
CA LYS A 205 0.81 -21.04 -10.48
C LYS A 205 1.33 -20.73 -9.08
N LEU A 206 0.66 -21.20 -8.05
CA LEU A 206 1.03 -21.00 -6.66
C LEU A 206 2.18 -21.93 -6.26
N ARG A 207 3.01 -21.49 -5.31
CA ARG A 207 3.94 -22.38 -4.62
C ARG A 207 3.17 -23.44 -3.85
N SER A 208 3.65 -24.69 -3.86
CA SER A 208 2.97 -25.81 -3.20
C SER A 208 3.24 -25.93 -1.70
N ASP A 209 4.14 -25.09 -1.16
CA ASP A 209 4.59 -25.13 0.22
C ASP A 209 3.91 -24.09 1.12
N LEU A 210 2.97 -23.32 0.57
CA LEU A 210 2.29 -22.22 1.27
C LEU A 210 1.35 -22.73 2.37
N LYS A 211 1.47 -22.10 3.53
CA LYS A 211 0.60 -22.32 4.69
C LYS A 211 0.30 -21.00 5.39
N PHE A 212 -0.91 -20.87 5.89
CA PHE A 212 -1.27 -19.85 6.86
C PHE A 212 -0.52 -20.07 8.18
N ALA A 213 -0.45 -19.05 9.03
CA ALA A 213 0.28 -19.13 10.29
C ALA A 213 -0.35 -20.06 11.35
N ASP A 214 -1.55 -20.58 11.09
CA ASP A 214 -2.20 -21.66 11.86
C ASP A 214 -1.79 -23.06 11.36
N GLY A 215 -1.09 -23.15 10.22
CA GLY A 215 -0.65 -24.38 9.57
C GLY A 215 -1.57 -24.89 8.46
N THR A 216 -2.71 -24.23 8.24
CA THR A 216 -3.66 -24.57 7.17
C THR A 216 -2.99 -24.38 5.80
N PRO A 217 -3.02 -25.38 4.89
CA PRO A 217 -2.50 -25.23 3.54
C PRO A 217 -3.25 -24.16 2.75
N VAL A 218 -2.52 -23.41 1.92
CA VAL A 218 -3.09 -22.39 1.03
C VAL A 218 -3.34 -23.01 -0.34
N THR A 219 -4.46 -22.66 -0.95
CA THR A 219 -4.84 -23.06 -2.30
C THR A 219 -5.32 -21.86 -3.12
N SER A 220 -5.47 -22.04 -4.43
CA SER A 220 -6.09 -21.06 -5.33
C SER A 220 -7.50 -20.65 -4.91
N LYS A 221 -8.23 -21.51 -4.17
CA LYS A 221 -9.57 -21.19 -3.65
C LYS A 221 -9.54 -20.07 -2.63
N ASP A 222 -8.44 -19.88 -1.90
CA ASP A 222 -8.30 -18.78 -0.94
C ASP A 222 -8.17 -17.41 -1.63
N TYR A 223 -7.64 -17.39 -2.85
CA TYR A 223 -7.58 -16.20 -3.71
C TYR A 223 -8.92 -15.93 -4.42
N LEU A 224 -9.60 -16.99 -4.89
CA LEU A 224 -10.97 -16.87 -5.40
C LEU A 224 -11.90 -16.32 -4.31
N ARG A 225 -11.78 -16.83 -3.08
CA ARG A 225 -12.50 -16.35 -1.91
C ARG A 225 -12.20 -14.89 -1.60
N ALA A 226 -10.96 -14.43 -1.76
CA ALA A 226 -10.60 -13.01 -1.61
C ALA A 226 -11.39 -12.13 -2.59
N TRP A 227 -11.46 -12.54 -3.85
CA TRP A 227 -12.23 -11.87 -4.88
C TRP A 227 -13.73 -11.85 -4.58
N GLU A 228 -14.30 -12.97 -4.14
CA GLU A 228 -15.73 -13.06 -3.77
C GLU A 228 -16.07 -12.17 -2.57
N ARG A 229 -15.22 -12.17 -1.53
CA ARG A 229 -15.36 -11.28 -0.37
C ARG A 229 -15.29 -9.82 -0.78
N LEU A 230 -14.28 -9.43 -1.58
CA LEU A 230 -14.12 -8.06 -2.04
C LEU A 230 -15.38 -7.54 -2.74
N ASN A 231 -15.97 -8.33 -3.64
CA ASN A 231 -17.17 -7.92 -4.37
C ASN A 231 -18.39 -7.79 -3.45
N LYS A 232 -18.50 -8.66 -2.45
CA LYS A 232 -19.63 -8.71 -1.53
C LYS A 232 -19.60 -7.66 -0.43
N LEU A 233 -18.43 -7.34 0.12
CA LEU A 233 -18.30 -6.61 1.38
C LEU A 233 -18.21 -5.09 1.23
N ASP A 234 -18.01 -4.60 0.00
CA ASP A 234 -17.99 -3.16 -0.31
C ASP A 234 -16.99 -2.35 0.52
N GLY A 235 -15.85 -2.97 0.87
CA GLY A 235 -14.76 -2.31 1.59
C GLY A 235 -14.04 -1.26 0.75
N GLN A 236 -13.28 -0.37 1.41
CA GLN A 236 -12.73 0.84 0.78
C GLN A 236 -11.86 0.56 -0.46
N VAL A 237 -11.09 -0.53 -0.44
CA VAL A 237 -10.17 -0.90 -1.52
C VAL A 237 -10.83 -1.51 -2.77
N LYS A 238 -12.14 -1.81 -2.72
CA LYS A 238 -12.86 -2.49 -3.81
C LYS A 238 -12.69 -1.80 -5.17
N GLY A 239 -12.75 -0.47 -5.20
CA GLY A 239 -12.62 0.32 -6.43
C GLY A 239 -11.29 0.08 -7.15
N LEU A 240 -10.19 0.00 -6.41
CA LEU A 240 -8.85 -0.25 -6.96
C LEU A 240 -8.79 -1.56 -7.74
N ILE A 241 -9.43 -2.63 -7.26
CA ILE A 241 -9.32 -3.95 -7.89
C ILE A 241 -10.38 -4.12 -8.98
N THR A 242 -11.63 -3.81 -8.65
CA THR A 242 -12.76 -3.98 -9.59
C THR A 242 -12.67 -3.02 -10.77
N GLY A 243 -11.90 -1.93 -10.70
CA GLY A 243 -11.56 -1.09 -11.85
C GLY A 243 -10.84 -1.84 -12.97
N TYR A 244 -10.06 -2.89 -12.66
CA TYR A 244 -9.26 -3.63 -13.64
C TYR A 244 -9.70 -5.09 -13.81
N VAL A 245 -10.05 -5.77 -12.71
CA VAL A 245 -10.38 -7.21 -12.70
C VAL A 245 -11.87 -7.40 -13.01
N ALA A 246 -12.17 -8.25 -13.98
CA ALA A 246 -13.52 -8.66 -14.34
C ALA A 246 -13.95 -9.92 -13.59
N ASN A 247 -13.05 -10.90 -13.45
CA ASN A 247 -13.37 -12.19 -12.86
C ASN A 247 -12.12 -12.93 -12.38
N VAL A 248 -12.30 -13.87 -11.45
CA VAL A 248 -11.25 -14.74 -10.91
C VAL A 248 -11.77 -16.18 -10.90
N THR A 249 -10.92 -17.14 -11.29
CA THR A 249 -11.25 -18.57 -11.20
C THR A 249 -10.09 -19.37 -10.60
N ALA A 250 -10.42 -20.54 -10.06
CA ALA A 250 -9.49 -21.47 -9.42
C ALA A 250 -9.68 -22.88 -10.02
N PRO A 251 -9.17 -23.17 -11.24
CA PRO A 251 -9.44 -24.43 -11.95
C PRO A 251 -8.85 -25.67 -11.26
N ASP A 252 -7.80 -25.50 -10.47
CA ASP A 252 -7.19 -26.54 -9.62
C ASP A 252 -6.58 -25.89 -8.38
N ASP A 253 -6.13 -26.69 -7.41
CA ASP A 253 -5.70 -26.20 -6.08
C ASP A 253 -4.49 -25.26 -6.11
N LEU A 254 -3.70 -25.22 -7.19
CA LEU A 254 -2.49 -24.38 -7.29
C LEU A 254 -2.53 -23.40 -8.46
N THR A 255 -3.68 -23.23 -9.11
CA THR A 255 -3.82 -22.33 -10.25
C THR A 255 -4.92 -21.33 -9.97
N VAL A 256 -4.58 -20.04 -10.01
CA VAL A 256 -5.54 -18.95 -9.98
C VAL A 256 -5.45 -18.16 -11.28
N VAL A 257 -6.60 -17.85 -11.87
CA VAL A 257 -6.70 -17.15 -13.15
C VAL A 257 -7.47 -15.87 -12.93
N TYR A 258 -6.88 -14.74 -13.32
CA TYR A 258 -7.51 -13.43 -13.31
C TYR A 258 -7.85 -13.02 -14.75
N GLU A 259 -9.10 -12.65 -14.96
CA GLU A 259 -9.60 -12.06 -16.21
C GLU A 259 -9.80 -10.57 -16.01
N LEU A 260 -9.22 -9.75 -16.88
CA LEU A 260 -9.26 -8.29 -16.80
C LEU A 260 -10.33 -7.71 -17.74
N LYS A 261 -10.86 -6.55 -17.37
CA LYS A 261 -11.83 -5.80 -18.20
C LYS A 261 -11.22 -5.35 -19.52
N ALA A 262 -9.94 -4.98 -19.49
CA ALA A 262 -9.16 -4.53 -20.63
C ALA A 262 -7.69 -4.97 -20.48
N PRO A 263 -6.88 -4.93 -21.55
CA PRO A 263 -5.46 -5.26 -21.44
C PRO A 263 -4.78 -4.27 -20.49
N PHE A 264 -4.03 -4.79 -19.53
CA PHE A 264 -3.32 -4.00 -18.52
C PHE A 264 -1.95 -4.62 -18.27
N ALA A 265 -0.92 -4.05 -18.89
CA ALA A 265 0.44 -4.61 -18.91
C ALA A 265 1.10 -4.69 -17.52
N PHE A 266 0.57 -3.96 -16.54
CA PHE A 266 1.11 -3.85 -15.18
C PHE A 266 0.28 -4.58 -14.14
N PHE A 267 -0.60 -5.49 -14.59
CA PHE A 267 -1.34 -6.32 -13.67
C PHE A 267 -0.44 -7.05 -12.64
N PRO A 268 0.78 -7.52 -12.99
CA PRO A 268 1.69 -8.08 -11.98
C PRO A 268 2.05 -7.10 -10.84
N ALA A 269 2.17 -5.79 -11.12
CA ALA A 269 2.45 -4.78 -10.10
C ALA A 269 1.23 -4.54 -9.20
N LEU A 270 0.03 -4.53 -9.78
CA LEU A 270 -1.24 -4.51 -9.01
C LEU A 270 -1.38 -5.77 -8.16
N ALA A 271 -1.00 -6.94 -8.68
CA ALA A 271 -1.02 -8.22 -7.99
C ALA A 271 0.01 -8.35 -6.85
N ALA A 272 0.85 -7.33 -6.63
CA ALA A 272 1.71 -7.21 -5.45
C ALA A 272 1.06 -6.42 -4.30
N THR A 273 -0.10 -5.80 -4.52
CA THR A 273 -0.80 -4.98 -3.50
C THR A 273 -1.52 -5.84 -2.46
N ALA A 274 -1.73 -5.28 -1.27
CA ALA A 274 -2.29 -6.00 -0.11
C ALA A 274 -3.62 -6.76 -0.37
N PRO A 275 -4.56 -6.26 -1.20
CA PRO A 275 -5.81 -6.98 -1.54
C PRO A 275 -5.60 -8.32 -2.26
N PHE A 276 -4.41 -8.58 -2.81
CA PHE A 276 -4.05 -9.86 -3.43
C PHE A 276 -3.47 -10.87 -2.44
N ASN A 277 -3.62 -10.64 -1.13
CA ASN A 277 -3.36 -11.69 -0.14
C ASN A 277 -4.52 -12.71 -0.12
N PRO A 278 -4.22 -14.00 0.12
CA PRO A 278 -5.27 -14.99 0.36
C PRO A 278 -5.97 -14.70 1.69
N VAL A 279 -7.26 -15.01 1.77
CA VAL A 279 -8.07 -14.73 2.97
C VAL A 279 -7.74 -15.72 4.08
N PRO A 280 -7.38 -15.27 5.29
CA PRO A 280 -7.19 -16.16 6.43
C PRO A 280 -8.44 -17.05 6.70
N PRO A 281 -8.27 -18.32 7.11
CA PRO A 281 -9.39 -19.25 7.30
C PRO A 281 -10.43 -18.79 8.33
N ASP A 282 -10.03 -18.02 9.33
CA ASP A 282 -10.86 -17.53 10.43
C ASP A 282 -11.69 -16.29 10.09
N PHE A 283 -11.41 -15.64 8.96
CA PHE A 283 -12.21 -14.51 8.51
C PHE A 283 -13.57 -15.03 7.99
N PRO A 284 -14.69 -14.33 8.22
CA PRO A 284 -16.00 -14.66 7.66
C PRO A 284 -16.16 -14.10 6.23
N ASP A 285 -17.04 -14.73 5.45
CA ASP A 285 -17.28 -14.36 4.05
C ASP A 285 -18.26 -13.19 3.88
N ASP A 286 -18.98 -12.80 4.95
CA ASP A 286 -20.13 -11.90 4.89
C ASP A 286 -20.00 -10.63 5.73
N LYS A 287 -18.84 -10.41 6.36
CA LYS A 287 -18.52 -9.17 7.06
C LYS A 287 -17.03 -8.84 7.00
N ILE A 288 -16.72 -7.55 7.05
CA ILE A 288 -15.36 -7.04 7.26
C ILE A 288 -14.93 -7.33 8.70
N VAL A 289 -13.68 -7.78 8.87
CA VAL A 289 -13.03 -7.94 10.17
C VAL A 289 -11.94 -6.89 10.33
N GLN A 290 -12.37 -5.67 10.68
CA GLN A 290 -11.50 -4.50 10.73
C GLN A 290 -10.33 -4.68 11.71
N PHE A 291 -10.57 -5.26 12.88
CA PHE A 291 -9.57 -5.50 13.92
C PHE A 291 -9.65 -6.95 14.44
N PRO A 292 -9.07 -7.93 13.72
CA PRO A 292 -9.08 -9.32 14.15
C PRO A 292 -8.22 -9.48 15.42
N GLU A 293 -8.53 -10.50 16.24
CA GLU A 293 -7.71 -10.82 17.42
C GLU A 293 -6.30 -11.28 17.02
N THR A 294 -6.21 -12.04 15.94
CA THR A 294 -4.96 -12.49 15.33
C THR A 294 -5.02 -12.30 13.82
N LEU A 295 -3.87 -12.06 13.19
CA LEU A 295 -3.76 -12.02 11.72
C LEU A 295 -2.79 -13.12 11.29
N ASN A 296 -3.36 -14.28 10.95
CA ASN A 296 -2.63 -15.49 10.58
C ASN A 296 -2.53 -15.63 9.07
N GLY A 297 -1.89 -14.66 8.41
CA GLY A 297 -1.60 -14.75 6.99
C GLY A 297 -0.47 -15.74 6.66
N ILE A 298 0.03 -15.65 5.42
CA ILE A 298 1.04 -16.57 4.88
C ILE A 298 2.46 -15.95 4.89
N GLY A 299 2.58 -14.74 5.44
CA GLY A 299 3.80 -13.93 5.45
C GLY A 299 4.81 -14.32 6.51
N PRO A 300 5.93 -13.56 6.58
CA PRO A 300 7.03 -13.86 7.49
C PRO A 300 6.68 -13.64 8.96
N TYR A 301 5.70 -12.79 9.27
CA TYR A 301 5.18 -12.59 10.61
C TYR A 301 3.70 -12.97 10.71
N ARG A 302 3.19 -13.09 11.93
CA ARG A 302 1.76 -13.14 12.26
C ARG A 302 1.47 -12.13 13.36
N MET A 303 0.29 -11.53 13.34
CA MET A 303 -0.13 -10.67 14.45
C MET A 303 -0.71 -11.51 15.58
N VAL A 304 -0.18 -11.31 16.79
CA VAL A 304 -0.62 -12.02 18.01
C VAL A 304 -1.32 -11.13 19.02
N SER A 305 -1.21 -9.80 18.87
CA SER A 305 -1.92 -8.83 19.70
C SER A 305 -2.04 -7.49 19.00
N HIS A 306 -3.20 -6.85 19.13
CA HIS A 306 -3.40 -5.45 18.76
C HIS A 306 -4.24 -4.75 19.82
N LYS A 307 -3.63 -3.75 20.46
CA LYS A 307 -4.32 -2.79 21.31
C LYS A 307 -4.38 -1.46 20.56
N VAL A 308 -5.56 -1.16 20.03
CA VAL A 308 -5.81 0.02 19.18
C VAL A 308 -5.28 1.29 19.86
N GLY A 309 -4.48 2.07 19.13
CA GLY A 309 -3.87 3.31 19.60
C GLY A 309 -2.73 3.16 20.62
N GLU A 310 -2.41 1.94 21.09
CA GLU A 310 -1.32 1.67 22.03
C GLU A 310 -0.17 0.93 21.33
N GLN A 311 -0.42 -0.31 20.91
CA GLN A 311 0.61 -1.16 20.30
C GLN A 311 0.04 -2.34 19.53
N MET A 312 0.85 -2.86 18.61
CA MET A 312 0.66 -4.14 17.92
C MET A 312 1.89 -5.02 18.09
N VAL A 313 1.68 -6.32 18.27
CA VAL A 313 2.76 -7.31 18.41
C VAL A 313 2.66 -8.33 17.30
N LEU A 314 3.77 -8.46 16.55
CA LEU A 314 3.96 -9.47 15.54
C LEU A 314 5.02 -10.48 15.99
N GLU A 315 4.79 -11.75 15.71
CA GLU A 315 5.75 -12.84 15.94
C GLU A 315 6.13 -13.49 14.63
N ALA A 316 7.37 -13.99 14.53
CA ALA A 316 7.81 -14.74 13.37
C ALA A 316 6.87 -15.93 13.11
N ASN A 317 6.37 -16.04 11.88
CA ASN A 317 5.47 -17.11 11.49
C ASN A 317 6.25 -18.44 11.41
N PRO A 318 5.92 -19.45 12.23
CA PRO A 318 6.63 -20.73 12.24
C PRO A 318 6.46 -21.54 10.94
N TYR A 319 5.44 -21.24 10.14
CA TYR A 319 5.16 -21.92 8.87
C TYR A 319 5.71 -21.19 7.64
N TYR A 320 6.37 -20.04 7.81
CA TYR A 320 6.95 -19.31 6.69
C TYR A 320 8.15 -20.06 6.08
N THR A 321 8.07 -20.32 4.78
CA THR A 321 9.06 -21.11 4.02
C THR A 321 9.98 -20.28 3.13
N GLY A 322 9.79 -18.96 3.05
CA GLY A 322 10.65 -18.06 2.27
C GLY A 322 12.12 -18.12 2.70
N ALA A 323 13.03 -17.82 1.76
CA ALA A 323 14.47 -17.86 2.01
C ALA A 323 14.94 -16.78 3.00
N ASP A 324 14.19 -15.70 3.08
CA ASP A 324 14.36 -14.50 3.90
C ASP A 324 13.58 -14.60 5.22
N LYS A 325 13.76 -15.72 5.95
CA LYS A 325 13.11 -15.91 7.25
C LYS A 325 13.46 -14.79 8.24
N PRO A 326 12.50 -14.39 9.10
CA PRO A 326 12.74 -13.42 10.17
C PRO A 326 13.99 -13.71 11.00
N LYS A 327 14.94 -12.78 10.98
CA LYS A 327 16.09 -12.78 11.89
C LYS A 327 15.65 -12.37 13.30
N ILE A 328 14.79 -11.35 13.40
CA ILE A 328 14.18 -10.88 14.64
C ILE A 328 12.85 -11.61 14.86
N LYS A 329 12.61 -12.14 16.07
CA LYS A 329 11.46 -13.01 16.36
C LYS A 329 10.19 -12.26 16.71
N THR A 330 10.32 -11.06 17.27
CA THR A 330 9.19 -10.24 17.67
C THR A 330 9.36 -8.82 17.16
N VAL A 331 8.31 -8.28 16.52
CA VAL A 331 8.21 -6.87 16.16
C VAL A 331 7.11 -6.26 17.01
N ILE A 332 7.44 -5.23 17.78
CA ILE A 332 6.47 -4.43 18.52
C ILE A 332 6.32 -3.11 17.80
N ILE A 333 5.12 -2.81 17.32
CA ILE A 333 4.78 -1.51 16.74
C ILE A 333 4.09 -0.72 17.83
N LYS A 334 4.69 0.40 18.25
CA LYS A 334 4.16 1.29 19.28
C LYS A 334 3.58 2.52 18.62
N TYR A 335 2.31 2.81 18.93
CA TYR A 335 1.62 3.95 18.36
C TYR A 335 1.83 5.21 19.21
N PHE A 336 2.03 6.34 18.55
CA PHE A 336 2.24 7.65 19.16
C PHE A 336 1.23 8.64 18.59
N ALA A 337 0.67 9.48 19.47
CA ALA A 337 -0.30 10.48 19.05
C ALA A 337 0.32 11.64 18.24
N ASP A 338 1.64 11.85 18.35
CA ASP A 338 2.32 12.95 17.69
C ASP A 338 3.80 12.64 17.39
N PRO A 339 4.38 13.28 16.35
CA PRO A 339 5.75 13.01 15.91
C PRO A 339 6.81 13.45 16.92
N THR A 340 6.55 14.50 17.71
CA THR A 340 7.50 14.98 18.73
C THR A 340 7.70 13.94 19.82
N THR A 341 6.63 13.31 20.32
CA THR A 341 6.70 12.25 21.34
C THR A 341 7.42 11.02 20.80
N MET A 342 7.15 10.62 19.55
CA MET A 342 7.85 9.52 18.89
C MET A 342 9.35 9.82 18.68
N ALA A 343 9.69 11.03 18.24
CA ALA A 343 11.06 11.49 18.07
C ALA A 343 11.86 11.44 19.38
N ASN A 344 11.24 11.88 20.48
CA ASN A 344 11.84 11.78 21.82
C ASN A 344 12.00 10.32 22.25
N ALA A 345 11.09 9.43 21.84
CA ALA A 345 11.16 8.02 22.19
C ALA A 345 12.36 7.30 21.55
N VAL A 346 12.66 7.58 20.27
CA VAL A 346 13.83 7.00 19.58
C VAL A 346 15.15 7.58 20.10
N GLU A 347 15.17 8.89 20.37
CA GLU A 347 16.31 9.59 20.96
C GLU A 347 16.67 9.05 22.35
N ASN A 348 15.68 8.83 23.20
CA ASN A 348 15.87 8.30 24.56
C ASN A 348 16.05 6.77 24.58
N GLY A 349 16.02 6.09 23.44
CA GLY A 349 16.26 4.65 23.34
C GLY A 349 15.12 3.75 23.81
N THR A 350 13.89 4.28 23.85
CA THR A 350 12.69 3.51 24.25
C THR A 350 11.99 2.82 23.06
N ILE A 351 12.37 3.19 21.83
CA ILE A 351 12.06 2.49 20.57
C ILE A 351 13.35 2.39 19.75
N ASP A 352 13.43 1.44 18.82
CA ASP A 352 14.61 1.19 17.97
C ASP A 352 14.54 1.97 16.66
N ILE A 353 13.34 2.08 16.11
CA ILE A 353 13.05 2.77 14.85
C ILE A 353 11.87 3.72 15.09
N ALA A 354 11.94 4.95 14.59
CA ALA A 354 10.77 5.81 14.39
C ALA A 354 10.43 5.83 12.90
N TRP A 355 9.23 5.38 12.55
CA TRP A 355 8.79 5.18 11.18
C TRP A 355 7.33 5.59 10.98
N ARG A 356 7.11 6.23 9.83
CA ARG A 356 5.96 6.97 9.32
C ARG A 356 5.65 8.26 10.07
N THR A 357 5.61 9.34 9.29
CA THR A 357 5.15 10.66 9.70
C THR A 357 5.93 11.25 10.89
N VAL A 358 7.26 11.14 10.89
CA VAL A 358 8.14 11.83 11.86
C VAL A 358 8.11 13.36 11.65
N GLY A 359 7.82 13.82 10.43
CA GLY A 359 7.80 15.24 10.09
C GLY A 359 9.20 15.84 9.87
N PRO A 360 9.33 16.88 9.02
CA PRO A 360 10.61 17.46 8.66
C PRO A 360 11.29 18.19 9.83
N VAL A 361 10.53 18.77 10.76
CA VAL A 361 11.06 19.51 11.91
C VAL A 361 11.84 18.57 12.84
N GLU A 362 11.22 17.44 13.18
CA GLU A 362 11.80 16.40 14.02
C GLU A 362 12.95 15.70 13.30
N ALA A 363 12.81 15.39 12.01
CA ALA A 363 13.89 14.77 11.23
C ALA A 363 15.17 15.62 11.22
N VAL A 364 15.05 16.93 10.95
CA VAL A 364 16.19 17.88 10.98
C VAL A 364 16.80 17.97 12.39
N ARG A 365 15.96 17.99 13.43
CA ARG A 365 16.44 17.99 14.82
C ARG A 365 17.24 16.74 15.15
N LEU A 366 16.73 15.56 14.78
CA LEU A 366 17.33 14.27 15.09
C LEU A 366 18.63 14.01 14.33
N GLN A 367 18.88 14.68 13.20
CA GLN A 367 20.18 14.61 12.49
C GLN A 367 21.36 15.06 13.36
N SER A 368 21.10 15.92 14.35
CA SER A 368 22.15 16.42 15.27
C SER A 368 22.36 15.51 16.50
N VAL A 369 21.54 14.47 16.68
CA VAL A 369 21.61 13.57 17.84
C VAL A 369 22.65 12.47 17.57
N GLN A 370 23.66 12.39 18.44
CA GLN A 370 24.74 11.41 18.29
C GLN A 370 24.21 9.97 18.31
N GLY A 371 24.58 9.21 17.27
CA GLY A 371 24.26 7.78 17.16
C GLY A 371 22.96 7.47 16.43
N LEU A 372 22.05 8.43 16.27
CA LEU A 372 20.88 8.21 15.42
C LEU A 372 21.28 8.30 13.94
N THR A 373 20.68 7.44 13.13
CA THR A 373 20.70 7.56 11.68
C THR A 373 19.36 8.09 11.22
N VAL A 374 19.35 9.21 10.49
CA VAL A 374 18.15 9.78 9.86
C VAL A 374 18.26 9.55 8.36
N THR A 375 17.34 8.76 7.81
CA THR A 375 17.29 8.48 6.37
C THR A 375 16.08 9.18 5.77
N THR A 376 16.32 10.00 4.74
CA THR A 376 15.26 10.60 3.92
C THR A 376 14.87 9.63 2.81
N ILE A 377 13.58 9.36 2.69
CA ILE A 377 13.00 8.58 1.61
C ILE A 377 12.40 9.56 0.61
N ASN A 378 12.98 9.61 -0.60
CA ASN A 378 12.61 10.56 -1.63
C ASN A 378 11.38 10.08 -2.41
N ALA A 379 10.46 11.02 -2.68
CA ALA A 379 9.26 10.86 -3.51
C ALA A 379 8.18 9.84 -3.06
N PRO A 380 7.73 9.84 -1.78
CA PRO A 380 6.69 8.93 -1.34
C PRO A 380 5.26 9.37 -1.57
N ALA A 381 5.00 10.67 -1.50
CA ALA A 381 3.66 11.19 -1.64
C ALA A 381 3.66 12.44 -2.49
N LEU A 382 2.79 12.48 -3.50
CA LEU A 382 2.52 13.71 -4.24
C LEU A 382 1.33 14.42 -3.58
N ARG A 383 1.52 15.70 -3.27
CA ARG A 383 0.43 16.57 -2.85
C ARG A 383 -0.19 17.23 -4.05
N TYR A 384 -1.51 17.19 -4.13
CA TYR A 384 -2.31 17.75 -5.21
C TYR A 384 -3.18 18.88 -4.68
N LEU A 385 -3.37 19.91 -5.50
CA LEU A 385 -4.56 20.73 -5.45
C LEU A 385 -5.59 20.10 -6.40
N VAL A 386 -6.71 19.63 -5.84
CA VAL A 386 -7.78 18.98 -6.60
C VAL A 386 -8.90 19.97 -6.85
N PHE A 387 -9.39 19.98 -8.08
CA PHE A 387 -10.57 20.74 -8.50
C PHE A 387 -11.69 19.75 -8.74
N ASN A 388 -12.87 20.02 -8.16
CA ASN A 388 -14.04 19.25 -8.51
C ASN A 388 -14.67 19.85 -9.77
N HIS A 389 -14.57 19.13 -10.90
CA HIS A 389 -15.01 19.56 -12.22
C HIS A 389 -16.53 19.70 -12.37
N THR A 390 -17.31 19.30 -11.37
CA THR A 390 -18.76 19.62 -11.31
C THR A 390 -19.05 21.02 -10.76
N TYR A 391 -18.06 21.69 -10.15
CA TYR A 391 -18.21 23.06 -9.65
C TYR A 391 -17.80 24.07 -10.72
N MET A 392 -18.79 24.71 -11.34
CA MET A 392 -18.55 25.83 -12.26
C MET A 392 -18.34 27.13 -11.48
N VAL A 393 -17.15 27.73 -11.61
CA VAL A 393 -16.89 29.08 -11.11
C VAL A 393 -17.50 30.09 -12.09
N GLY A 394 -18.73 30.56 -11.83
CA GLY A 394 -19.33 31.65 -12.60
C GLY A 394 -20.80 31.51 -13.03
N GLY A 395 -21.56 30.54 -12.50
CA GLY A 395 -23.01 30.43 -12.71
C GLY A 395 -23.83 31.23 -11.71
N GLY A 396 -23.57 32.53 -11.55
CA GLY A 396 -24.45 33.42 -10.79
C GLY A 396 -25.48 34.06 -11.72
N GLN A 397 -26.76 33.83 -11.45
CA GLN A 397 -27.81 34.81 -11.76
C GLN A 397 -27.65 36.04 -10.87
#